data_AF-D9QNU7-F1
#
_entry.id   AF-D9QNU7-F1
#
_cell.length_a   1.000
_cell.length_b   1.000
_cell.length_c   1.000
_cell.angle_alpha   90.00
_cell.angle_beta   90.00
_cell.angle_gamma   90.00
#
_symmetry.space_group_name_H-M   'P 1'
#
loop_
_entity.id
_entity.type
_entity.pdbx_description
1 polymer ?
#
loop_
_entity_poly.entity_id
_entity_poly.type
_entity_poly.pdbx_seq_one_letter_code
_entity_poly.pdbx_strand_id
1 'polypeptide(L)'
;MPNAPHLAVVEKPKPDPAPATEVVVLKFGSSILQDRSCAPAVASEVYGHVRAGRKVIAVVSALGGHTDRLLAEARELGLDHENDLLPAYVALGEEKAAALVAIACDRIGLDASALSVRELGIVAEGPSEHAHPVSLRSEALRKALADHQVVVVPGFGAVGSSGKVVLLGRGGSDLTAVFLAAELGLKRVRLVKDVDGLYDRDPASASGKPLRYRRASWDDARRHGGALVQHDAIDLGQERLVEIEVAALGRADCTVVGDASAPPGPSVPDAPLKVAIAGCGVVGGGLLARLQKDARFQVVGVLVRDPSKPRDVEAPADLFTSDREALLALKPDILLEALSEGGAGHDLIRCALERGIDVASANKQAISRDPQGLADAARAHGSRLAYSAAVGGGAPMIETLRAAKSAGPVKGFEAVLNGTVNFMLTRLQAGADFADALADARVAGFAEEDPSSDLEGRDSAAKVRLLAFEAFGRTPAEADVPCAVLSDAFHPAGPVRQIGACFKEGDGLKASVSLDVGLDDPFFQALDGERNGLKVYGEDGRVWSCKGRGAGRWPTTESVLADLADIVRARHASLGHH
;
A
#
# COMPACT_ATOMS: atom_id res chain seq x y z
N MET A 1 9.33 35.95 22.61
CA MET A 1 10.33 35.28 21.75
C MET A 1 10.13 35.78 20.33
N PRO A 2 11.17 36.03 19.52
CA PRO A 2 10.95 36.40 18.14
C PRO A 2 10.31 35.18 17.44
N ASN A 3 9.09 35.34 16.95
CA ASN A 3 8.43 34.36 16.09
C ASN A 3 9.42 33.96 15.00
N ALA A 4 9.83 32.69 14.96
CA ALA A 4 10.43 32.15 13.75
C ALA A 4 9.46 32.47 12.60
N PRO A 5 9.95 32.98 11.46
CA PRO A 5 9.06 33.47 10.43
C PRO A 5 8.23 32.26 9.95
N HIS A 6 6.97 32.20 10.35
CA HIS A 6 5.95 31.57 9.54
C HIS A 6 6.18 32.10 8.14
N LEU A 7 6.28 31.22 7.15
CA LEU A 7 6.22 31.63 5.75
C LEU A 7 5.04 32.59 5.63
N ALA A 8 5.35 33.89 5.56
CA ALA A 8 4.34 34.93 5.48
C ALA A 8 3.54 34.61 4.23
N VAL A 9 2.31 34.14 4.47
CA VAL A 9 1.22 33.83 3.53
C VAL A 9 1.69 33.85 2.07
N VAL A 10 2.43 32.81 1.64
CA VAL A 10 2.40 32.48 0.21
C VAL A 10 0.93 32.20 -0.04
N GLU A 11 0.29 33.05 -0.85
CA GLU A 11 -1.16 33.01 -1.06
C GLU A 11 -1.56 31.59 -1.47
N LYS A 12 -2.12 30.85 -0.52
CA LYS A 12 -2.51 29.46 -0.71
C LYS A 12 -3.60 29.48 -1.77
N PRO A 13 -3.47 28.74 -2.88
CA PRO A 13 -4.58 28.65 -3.81
C PRO A 13 -5.78 28.10 -3.03
N LYS A 14 -6.94 28.75 -3.17
CA LYS A 14 -8.18 28.21 -2.62
C LYS A 14 -8.37 26.85 -3.31
N PRO A 15 -8.40 25.74 -2.55
CA PRO A 15 -8.44 24.42 -3.16
C PRO A 15 -9.73 24.30 -3.98
N ASP A 16 -9.58 23.98 -5.26
CA ASP A 16 -10.71 23.46 -6.01
C ASP A 16 -11.05 22.07 -5.46
N PRO A 17 -12.33 21.65 -5.48
CA PRO A 17 -12.69 20.31 -5.04
C PRO A 17 -11.85 19.29 -5.79
N ALA A 18 -11.07 18.50 -5.04
CA ALA A 18 -10.20 17.49 -5.62
C ALA A 18 -11.02 16.57 -6.53
N PRO A 19 -10.46 16.12 -7.67
CA PRO A 19 -11.13 15.11 -8.48
C PRO A 19 -11.52 13.91 -7.60
N ALA A 20 -12.70 13.34 -7.84
CA ALA A 20 -13.19 12.21 -7.05
C ALA A 20 -12.15 11.09 -7.04
N THR A 21 -11.72 10.68 -5.85
CA THR A 21 -10.74 9.60 -5.68
C THR A 21 -11.28 8.33 -6.31
N GLU A 22 -10.51 7.72 -7.23
CA GLU A 22 -10.90 6.47 -7.90
C GLU A 22 -11.09 5.37 -6.85
N VAL A 23 -12.21 4.66 -6.92
CA VAL A 23 -12.49 3.49 -6.07
C VAL A 23 -12.26 2.22 -6.89
N VAL A 24 -11.59 1.23 -6.30
CA VAL A 24 -11.42 -0.09 -6.90
C VAL A 24 -11.95 -1.18 -5.97
N VAL A 25 -12.52 -2.23 -6.55
CA VAL A 25 -12.96 -3.43 -5.83
C VAL A 25 -11.98 -4.57 -6.14
N LEU A 26 -11.35 -5.08 -5.09
CA LEU A 26 -10.44 -6.21 -5.15
C LEU A 26 -11.05 -7.37 -4.36
N LYS A 27 -11.08 -8.56 -4.96
CA LYS A 27 -11.56 -9.77 -4.28
C LYS A 27 -10.39 -10.70 -3.99
N PHE A 28 -10.30 -11.19 -2.76
CA PHE A 28 -9.30 -12.18 -2.34
C PHE A 28 -9.99 -13.48 -1.95
N GLY A 29 -9.74 -14.55 -2.72
CA GLY A 29 -10.30 -15.88 -2.46
C GLY A 29 -9.60 -16.62 -1.33
N SER A 30 -10.20 -17.73 -0.89
CA SER A 30 -9.58 -18.67 0.06
C SER A 30 -8.27 -19.26 -0.46
N SER A 31 -8.08 -19.33 -1.78
CA SER A 31 -6.81 -19.75 -2.38
C SER A 31 -5.65 -18.79 -2.09
N ILE A 32 -5.95 -17.50 -1.90
CA ILE A 32 -5.01 -16.47 -1.46
C ILE A 32 -4.94 -16.39 0.06
N LEU A 33 -6.09 -16.47 0.73
CA LEU A 33 -6.22 -16.40 2.19
C LEU A 33 -6.25 -17.80 2.82
N GLN A 34 -5.20 -18.59 2.63
CA GLN A 34 -5.16 -19.95 3.18
C GLN A 34 -5.14 -19.95 4.70
N ASP A 35 -4.32 -19.09 5.28
CA ASP A 35 -4.23 -18.90 6.73
C ASP A 35 -3.89 -17.43 7.06
N ARG A 36 -3.81 -17.13 8.37
CA ARG A 36 -3.55 -15.77 8.87
C ARG A 36 -2.21 -15.16 8.39
N SER A 37 -1.23 -15.99 8.02
CA SER A 37 0.07 -15.55 7.51
C SER A 37 0.00 -15.01 6.09
N CYS A 38 -1.11 -15.22 5.37
CA CYS A 38 -1.37 -14.67 4.05
C CYS A 38 -1.88 -13.22 4.08
N ALA A 39 -2.48 -12.76 5.19
CA ALA A 39 -3.05 -11.42 5.30
C ALA A 39 -2.06 -10.27 4.99
N PRO A 40 -0.77 -10.33 5.40
CA PRO A 40 0.23 -9.35 4.98
C PRO A 40 0.38 -9.24 3.46
N ALA A 41 0.26 -10.35 2.72
CA ALA A 41 0.37 -10.36 1.28
C ALA A 41 -0.79 -9.63 0.59
N VAL A 42 -1.99 -9.78 1.14
CA VAL A 42 -3.17 -9.03 0.72
C VAL A 42 -3.00 -7.54 1.04
N ALA A 43 -2.47 -7.20 2.22
CA ALA A 43 -2.18 -5.82 2.58
C ALA A 43 -1.15 -5.18 1.63
N SER A 44 -0.11 -5.91 1.20
CA SER A 44 0.85 -5.44 0.17
C SER A 44 0.17 -5.09 -1.16
N GLU A 45 -0.76 -5.94 -1.62
CA GLU A 45 -1.52 -5.71 -2.87
C GLU A 45 -2.41 -4.47 -2.73
N VAL A 46 -3.18 -4.38 -1.65
CA VAL A 46 -4.04 -3.24 -1.33
C VAL A 46 -3.21 -1.95 -1.27
N TYR A 47 -2.05 -2.01 -0.62
CA TYR A 47 -1.14 -0.87 -0.52
C TYR A 47 -0.70 -0.36 -1.89
N GLY A 48 -0.42 -1.24 -2.85
CA GLY A 48 -0.10 -0.86 -4.23
C GLY A 48 -1.19 0.02 -4.87
N HIS A 49 -2.47 -0.26 -4.61
CA HIS A 49 -3.58 0.57 -5.10
C HIS A 49 -3.71 1.89 -4.34
N VAL A 50 -3.55 1.88 -3.01
CA VAL A 50 -3.59 3.12 -2.20
C VAL A 50 -2.45 4.06 -2.60
N ARG A 51 -1.24 3.53 -2.85
CA ARG A 51 -0.09 4.30 -3.37
C ARG A 51 -0.38 4.96 -4.71
N ALA A 52 -1.19 4.33 -5.56
CA ALA A 52 -1.65 4.89 -6.82
C ALA A 52 -2.78 5.94 -6.66
N GLY A 53 -3.11 6.35 -5.44
CA GLY A 53 -4.12 7.36 -5.15
C GLY A 53 -5.56 6.82 -5.19
N ARG A 54 -5.76 5.51 -5.09
CA ARG A 54 -7.09 4.86 -5.14
C ARG A 54 -7.60 4.53 -3.75
N LYS A 55 -8.92 4.56 -3.56
CA LYS A 55 -9.59 3.91 -2.43
C LYS A 55 -9.90 2.47 -2.78
N VAL A 56 -9.79 1.57 -1.79
CA VAL A 56 -9.91 0.13 -2.02
C VAL A 56 -11.07 -0.44 -1.22
N ILE A 57 -11.94 -1.20 -1.89
CA ILE A 57 -12.83 -2.15 -1.23
C ILE A 57 -12.22 -3.55 -1.41
N ALA A 58 -11.79 -4.15 -0.30
CA ALA A 58 -11.23 -5.50 -0.29
C ALA A 58 -12.29 -6.50 0.14
N VAL A 59 -12.88 -7.22 -0.82
CA VAL A 59 -13.83 -8.31 -0.57
C VAL A 59 -13.04 -9.57 -0.26
N VAL A 60 -13.24 -10.16 0.92
CA VAL A 60 -12.46 -11.33 1.36
C VAL A 60 -13.35 -12.54 1.56
N SER A 61 -12.85 -13.69 1.10
CA SER A 61 -13.40 -14.99 1.49
C SER A 61 -12.93 -15.38 2.90
N ALA A 62 -13.58 -16.38 3.49
CA ALA A 62 -13.07 -17.03 4.70
C ALA A 62 -11.67 -17.65 4.44
N LEU A 63 -10.94 -17.89 5.54
CA LEU A 63 -9.66 -18.59 5.45
C LEU A 63 -9.84 -20.00 4.85
N GLY A 64 -8.80 -20.54 4.21
CA GLY A 64 -8.78 -21.87 3.58
C GLY A 64 -9.45 -22.95 4.43
N GLY A 65 -10.47 -23.62 3.85
CA GLY A 65 -11.24 -24.69 4.50
C GLY A 65 -12.15 -24.26 5.66
N HIS A 66 -12.16 -22.98 6.06
CA HIS A 66 -12.88 -22.55 7.25
C HIS A 66 -14.41 -22.55 7.06
N THR A 67 -14.90 -22.14 5.89
CA THR A 67 -16.33 -22.20 5.56
C THR A 67 -16.84 -23.64 5.60
N ASP A 68 -16.12 -24.57 4.96
CA ASP A 68 -16.51 -25.98 4.96
C ASP A 68 -16.48 -26.58 6.37
N ARG A 69 -15.53 -26.15 7.22
CA ARG A 69 -15.46 -26.54 8.64
C ARG A 69 -16.68 -26.03 9.43
N LEU A 70 -17.05 -24.76 9.28
CA LEU A 70 -18.24 -24.21 9.96
C LEU A 70 -19.52 -24.90 9.49
N LEU A 71 -19.65 -25.19 8.20
CA LEU A 71 -20.78 -25.96 7.66
C LEU A 71 -20.81 -27.39 8.24
N ALA A 72 -19.66 -28.05 8.38
CA ALA A 72 -19.57 -29.38 8.98
C ALA A 72 -19.93 -29.37 10.47
N GLU A 73 -19.35 -28.43 11.25
CA GLU A 73 -19.64 -28.25 12.69
C GLU A 73 -21.15 -28.04 12.93
N ALA A 74 -21.81 -27.25 12.06
CA ALA A 74 -23.24 -27.03 12.16
C ALA A 74 -24.08 -28.28 11.82
N ARG A 75 -23.70 -29.02 10.79
CA ARG A 75 -24.40 -30.26 10.38
C ARG A 75 -24.29 -31.36 11.43
N GLU A 76 -23.16 -31.49 12.11
CA GLU A 76 -22.99 -32.43 13.23
C GLU A 76 -23.98 -32.19 14.39
N LEU A 77 -24.51 -30.96 14.53
CA LEU A 77 -25.54 -30.61 15.52
C LEU A 77 -26.98 -30.88 15.05
N GLY A 78 -27.17 -31.44 13.85
CA GLY A 78 -28.48 -31.78 13.28
C GLY A 78 -29.08 -30.70 12.36
N LEU A 79 -28.26 -29.77 11.85
CA LEU A 79 -28.66 -28.78 10.84
C LEU A 79 -28.52 -29.33 9.42
N ASP A 80 -29.09 -30.51 9.16
CA ASP A 80 -29.03 -31.21 7.86
C ASP A 80 -30.05 -30.68 6.82
N HIS A 81 -30.81 -29.65 7.16
CA HIS A 81 -31.81 -28.99 6.33
C HIS A 81 -31.54 -27.49 6.27
N GLU A 82 -32.09 -26.81 5.27
CA GLU A 82 -32.01 -25.34 5.17
C GLU A 82 -32.45 -24.70 6.49
N ASN A 83 -31.58 -23.89 7.08
CA ASN A 83 -31.81 -23.31 8.39
C ASN A 83 -31.38 -21.85 8.46
N ASP A 84 -32.30 -20.98 8.88
CA ASP A 84 -32.08 -19.53 9.02
C ASP A 84 -30.96 -19.13 10.00
N LEU A 85 -30.50 -20.05 10.86
CA LEU A 85 -29.42 -19.80 11.82
C LEU A 85 -28.03 -20.07 11.21
N LEU A 86 -27.94 -20.98 10.24
CA LEU A 86 -26.68 -21.41 9.63
C LEU A 86 -25.92 -20.25 8.95
N PRO A 87 -26.57 -19.39 8.14
CA PRO A 87 -25.88 -18.28 7.46
C PRO A 87 -25.11 -17.36 8.39
N ALA A 88 -25.71 -16.97 9.52
CA ALA A 88 -25.08 -16.06 10.47
C ALA A 88 -23.83 -16.69 11.10
N TYR A 89 -23.87 -17.99 11.39
CA TYR A 89 -22.73 -18.72 11.95
C TYR A 89 -21.60 -18.86 10.92
N VAL A 90 -21.92 -19.23 9.68
CA VAL A 90 -20.93 -19.40 8.61
C VAL A 90 -20.27 -18.06 8.23
N ALA A 91 -21.04 -16.96 8.25
CA ALA A 91 -20.53 -15.61 7.97
C ALA A 91 -19.42 -15.16 8.93
N LEU A 92 -19.37 -15.68 10.17
CA LEU A 92 -18.31 -15.37 11.13
C LEU A 92 -16.91 -15.72 10.60
N GLY A 93 -16.81 -16.72 9.72
CA GLY A 93 -15.55 -17.09 9.08
C GLY A 93 -14.97 -15.97 8.21
N GLU A 94 -15.82 -15.23 7.51
CA GLU A 94 -15.39 -14.13 6.64
C GLU A 94 -15.25 -12.82 7.40
N GLU A 95 -16.10 -12.54 8.39
CA GLU A 95 -15.92 -11.37 9.25
C GLU A 95 -14.59 -11.45 10.01
N LYS A 96 -14.20 -12.65 10.45
CA LYS A 96 -12.87 -12.90 11.00
C LYS A 96 -11.76 -12.63 9.97
N ALA A 97 -11.91 -13.08 8.73
CA ALA A 97 -10.92 -12.84 7.68
C ALA A 97 -10.80 -11.34 7.36
N ALA A 98 -11.93 -10.63 7.29
CA ALA A 98 -11.98 -9.19 7.05
C ALA A 98 -11.27 -8.41 8.15
N ALA A 99 -11.52 -8.76 9.41
CA ALA A 99 -10.80 -8.16 10.54
C ALA A 99 -9.29 -8.43 10.48
N LEU A 100 -8.86 -9.66 10.17
CA LEU A 100 -7.43 -9.98 10.06
C LEU A 100 -6.73 -9.23 8.93
N VAL A 101 -7.39 -9.05 7.78
CA VAL A 101 -6.86 -8.26 6.67
C VAL A 101 -6.82 -6.78 7.01
N ALA A 102 -7.85 -6.23 7.66
CA ALA A 102 -7.84 -4.83 8.13
C ALA A 102 -6.71 -4.58 9.14
N ILE A 103 -6.47 -5.51 10.08
CA ILE A 103 -5.33 -5.45 11.01
C ILE A 103 -3.99 -5.52 10.25
N ALA A 104 -3.88 -6.35 9.21
CA ALA A 104 -2.68 -6.42 8.39
C ALA A 104 -2.43 -5.11 7.62
N CYS A 105 -3.49 -4.45 7.14
CA CYS A 105 -3.42 -3.11 6.55
C CYS A 105 -2.96 -2.07 7.58
N ASP A 106 -3.55 -2.02 8.78
CA ASP A 106 -3.13 -1.07 9.82
C ASP A 106 -1.66 -1.27 10.26
N ARG A 107 -1.22 -2.53 10.37
CA ARG A 107 0.17 -2.90 10.70
C ARG A 107 1.18 -2.26 9.74
N ILE A 108 0.82 -2.09 8.48
CA ILE A 108 1.68 -1.50 7.44
C ILE A 108 1.42 0.01 7.27
N GLY A 109 0.54 0.58 8.10
CA GLY A 109 0.26 2.00 8.16
C GLY A 109 -0.83 2.50 7.22
N LEU A 110 -1.64 1.59 6.65
CA LEU A 110 -2.82 1.95 5.89
C LEU A 110 -3.98 2.32 6.82
N ASP A 111 -4.72 3.36 6.43
CA ASP A 111 -5.98 3.70 7.09
C ASP A 111 -7.10 2.78 6.59
N ALA A 112 -7.35 1.70 7.33
CA ALA A 112 -8.27 0.64 6.96
C ALA A 112 -9.38 0.45 8.00
N SER A 113 -10.59 0.15 7.53
CA SER A 113 -11.69 -0.33 8.34
C SER A 113 -12.18 -1.70 7.86
N ALA A 114 -12.89 -2.42 8.72
CA ALA A 114 -13.64 -3.62 8.36
C ALA A 114 -15.12 -3.39 8.65
N LEU A 115 -15.98 -3.87 7.76
CA LEU A 115 -17.44 -3.90 7.97
C LEU A 115 -17.89 -5.35 8.16
N SER A 116 -18.85 -5.58 9.06
CA SER A 116 -19.61 -6.83 9.14
C SER A 116 -20.56 -6.99 7.96
N VAL A 117 -21.15 -8.18 7.80
CA VAL A 117 -22.19 -8.44 6.77
C VAL A 117 -23.36 -7.45 6.91
N ARG A 118 -23.76 -7.15 8.15
CA ARG A 118 -24.89 -6.27 8.44
C ARG A 118 -24.58 -4.81 8.15
N GLU A 119 -23.37 -4.36 8.48
CA GLU A 119 -22.90 -3.00 8.19
C GLU A 119 -22.67 -2.77 6.69
N LEU A 120 -22.14 -3.77 5.97
CA LEU A 120 -21.99 -3.70 4.51
C LEU A 120 -23.33 -3.44 3.82
N GLY A 121 -24.40 -4.08 4.30
CA GLY A 121 -25.76 -3.71 3.95
C GLY A 121 -26.24 -4.18 2.58
N ILE A 122 -25.59 -5.19 1.98
CA ILE A 122 -26.14 -5.90 0.80
C ILE A 122 -27.45 -6.56 1.21
N VAL A 123 -28.50 -6.32 0.44
CA VAL A 123 -29.81 -6.95 0.59
C VAL A 123 -29.96 -8.03 -0.48
N ALA A 124 -30.42 -9.21 -0.08
CA ALA A 124 -30.57 -10.36 -0.97
C ALA A 124 -31.93 -11.05 -0.80
N GLU A 125 -32.38 -11.72 -1.86
CA GLU A 125 -33.63 -12.48 -1.91
C GLU A 125 -33.38 -13.93 -2.34
N GLY A 126 -34.25 -14.84 -1.92
CA GLY A 126 -34.12 -16.28 -2.21
C GLY A 126 -33.82 -17.13 -0.98
N PRO A 127 -33.42 -18.39 -1.18
CA PRO A 127 -33.10 -19.33 -0.10
C PRO A 127 -32.00 -18.82 0.83
N SER A 128 -32.05 -19.19 2.11
CA SER A 128 -31.13 -18.66 3.13
C SER A 128 -29.66 -19.02 2.88
N GLU A 129 -29.38 -20.10 2.14
CA GLU A 129 -28.02 -20.56 1.81
C GLU A 129 -27.58 -20.20 0.38
N HIS A 130 -28.49 -19.70 -0.47
CA HIS A 130 -28.24 -19.39 -1.88
C HIS A 130 -29.12 -18.21 -2.36
N ALA A 131 -28.99 -17.07 -1.69
CA ALA A 131 -29.70 -15.85 -2.03
C ALA A 131 -28.98 -15.06 -3.14
N HIS A 132 -29.73 -14.25 -3.87
CA HIS A 132 -29.21 -13.35 -4.91
C HIS A 132 -29.27 -11.89 -4.42
N PRO A 133 -28.18 -11.11 -4.58
CA PRO A 133 -28.16 -9.72 -4.15
C PRO A 133 -29.03 -8.84 -5.05
N VAL A 134 -29.87 -7.99 -4.45
CA VAL A 134 -30.85 -7.16 -5.17
C VAL A 134 -30.67 -5.66 -4.95
N SER A 135 -30.13 -5.24 -3.80
CA SER A 135 -29.85 -3.81 -3.53
C SER A 135 -28.77 -3.62 -2.46
N LEU A 136 -28.23 -2.40 -2.35
CA LEU A 136 -27.20 -2.02 -1.38
C LEU A 136 -27.66 -0.84 -0.51
N ARG A 137 -27.70 -1.05 0.82
CA ARG A 137 -27.84 0.04 1.79
C ARG A 137 -26.47 0.71 2.00
N SER A 138 -26.17 1.65 1.10
CA SER A 138 -24.80 2.12 0.90
C SER A 138 -24.28 3.13 1.92
N GLU A 139 -25.07 3.57 2.89
CA GLU A 139 -24.72 4.65 3.82
C GLU A 139 -23.44 4.35 4.61
N ALA A 140 -23.36 3.15 5.20
CA ALA A 140 -22.21 2.74 5.99
C ALA A 140 -20.95 2.55 5.13
N LEU A 141 -21.08 1.94 3.94
CA LEU A 141 -19.97 1.79 3.00
C LEU A 141 -19.45 3.14 2.51
N ARG A 142 -20.35 4.07 2.14
CA ARG A 142 -19.98 5.43 1.71
C ARG A 142 -19.29 6.20 2.81
N LYS A 143 -19.78 6.10 4.05
CA LYS A 143 -19.13 6.71 5.21
C LYS A 143 -17.74 6.12 5.43
N ALA A 144 -17.61 4.79 5.44
CA ALA A 144 -16.32 4.12 5.60
C ALA A 144 -15.34 4.51 4.49
N LEU A 145 -15.79 4.59 3.24
CA LEU A 145 -14.99 5.07 2.13
C LEU A 145 -14.64 6.55 2.24
N ALA A 146 -15.48 7.41 2.86
CA ALA A 146 -15.13 8.80 3.08
C ALA A 146 -13.98 8.93 4.10
N ASP A 147 -14.07 8.16 5.19
CA ASP A 147 -13.18 8.26 6.35
C ASP A 147 -11.84 7.53 6.15
N HIS A 148 -11.84 6.42 5.39
CA HIS A 148 -10.70 5.51 5.27
C HIS A 148 -10.17 5.37 3.82
N GLN A 149 -8.93 4.88 3.69
CA GLN A 149 -8.31 4.53 2.41
C GLN A 149 -8.75 3.14 1.93
N VAL A 150 -9.02 2.24 2.88
CA VAL A 150 -9.37 0.84 2.63
C VAL A 150 -10.58 0.45 3.45
N VAL A 151 -11.55 -0.22 2.81
CA VAL A 151 -12.68 -0.85 3.48
C VAL A 151 -12.65 -2.35 3.16
N VAL A 152 -12.44 -3.17 4.18
CA VAL A 152 -12.42 -4.63 4.05
C VAL A 152 -13.79 -5.19 4.39
N VAL A 153 -14.34 -6.05 3.54
CA VAL A 153 -15.73 -6.51 3.66
C VAL A 153 -15.81 -8.04 3.45
N PRO A 154 -16.70 -8.74 4.17
CA PRO A 154 -17.00 -10.15 3.88
C PRO A 154 -17.70 -10.26 2.52
N GLY A 155 -17.52 -11.41 1.86
CA GLY A 155 -17.99 -11.66 0.51
C GLY A 155 -19.18 -12.63 0.37
N PHE A 156 -19.50 -13.43 1.37
CA PHE A 156 -20.41 -14.57 1.25
C PHE A 156 -21.78 -14.31 1.89
N GLY A 157 -21.85 -13.38 2.85
CA GLY A 157 -23.09 -13.04 3.55
C GLY A 157 -23.79 -11.80 3.00
N ALA A 158 -25.11 -11.79 3.08
CA ALA A 158 -25.98 -10.63 2.83
C ALA A 158 -27.12 -10.57 3.85
N VAL A 159 -27.95 -9.54 3.78
CA VAL A 159 -29.14 -9.36 4.62
C VAL A 159 -30.38 -9.75 3.82
N GLY A 160 -31.10 -10.78 4.28
CA GLY A 160 -32.37 -11.21 3.68
C GLY A 160 -33.51 -10.25 3.96
N SER A 161 -34.65 -10.45 3.30
CA SER A 161 -35.89 -9.66 3.49
C SER A 161 -36.41 -9.64 4.93
N SER A 162 -36.13 -10.69 5.72
CA SER A 162 -36.45 -10.78 7.15
C SER A 162 -35.49 -10.02 8.07
N GLY A 163 -34.44 -9.41 7.52
CA GLY A 163 -33.35 -8.78 8.27
C GLY A 163 -32.33 -9.77 8.86
N LYS A 164 -32.48 -11.08 8.61
CA LYS A 164 -31.49 -12.10 8.99
C LYS A 164 -30.34 -12.15 7.98
N VAL A 165 -29.21 -12.73 8.41
CA VAL A 165 -28.11 -13.03 7.47
C VAL A 165 -28.52 -14.19 6.57
N VAL A 166 -28.18 -14.10 5.29
CA VAL A 166 -28.32 -15.16 4.28
C VAL A 166 -26.98 -15.31 3.55
N LEU A 167 -26.75 -16.44 2.89
CA LEU A 167 -25.53 -16.71 2.12
C LEU A 167 -25.80 -16.55 0.62
N LEU A 168 -24.79 -16.12 -0.12
CA LEU A 168 -24.85 -15.83 -1.56
C LEU A 168 -24.43 -17.01 -2.45
N GLY A 169 -24.53 -18.23 -1.93
CA GLY A 169 -24.09 -19.44 -2.63
C GLY A 169 -22.58 -19.64 -2.70
N ARG A 170 -22.15 -20.86 -3.04
CA ARG A 170 -20.73 -21.23 -3.09
C ARG A 170 -19.98 -20.30 -4.06
N GLY A 171 -18.91 -19.71 -3.57
CA GLY A 171 -18.14 -18.71 -4.32
C GLY A 171 -18.61 -17.27 -4.12
N GLY A 172 -19.68 -17.04 -3.33
CA GLY A 172 -20.42 -15.77 -3.22
C GLY A 172 -19.59 -14.49 -3.07
N SER A 173 -18.37 -14.60 -2.55
CA SER A 173 -17.38 -13.51 -2.57
C SER A 173 -17.07 -12.92 -3.95
N ASP A 174 -17.08 -13.72 -5.03
CA ASP A 174 -16.93 -13.24 -6.40
C ASP A 174 -18.18 -12.43 -6.79
N LEU A 175 -19.37 -12.95 -6.49
CA LEU A 175 -20.66 -12.29 -6.73
C LEU A 175 -20.76 -10.95 -5.98
N THR A 176 -20.37 -10.91 -4.70
CA THR A 176 -20.32 -9.68 -3.90
C THR A 176 -19.39 -8.64 -4.53
N ALA A 177 -18.22 -9.04 -5.01
CA ALA A 177 -17.28 -8.11 -5.62
C ALA A 177 -17.83 -7.48 -6.91
N VAL A 178 -18.44 -8.28 -7.78
CA VAL A 178 -19.10 -7.80 -9.00
C VAL A 178 -20.29 -6.91 -8.66
N PHE A 179 -21.11 -7.32 -7.67
CA PHE A 179 -22.27 -6.55 -7.23
C PHE A 179 -21.89 -5.18 -6.67
N LEU A 180 -20.89 -5.12 -5.78
CA LEU A 180 -20.40 -3.84 -5.25
C LEU A 180 -19.83 -2.94 -6.35
N ALA A 181 -19.10 -3.50 -7.31
CA ALA A 181 -18.61 -2.73 -8.45
C ALA A 181 -19.77 -2.14 -9.28
N ALA A 182 -20.81 -2.93 -9.55
CA ALA A 182 -22.00 -2.48 -10.27
C ALA A 182 -22.76 -1.37 -9.52
N GLU A 183 -23.01 -1.52 -8.21
CA GLU A 183 -23.74 -0.55 -7.38
C GLU A 183 -22.96 0.77 -7.18
N LEU A 184 -21.63 0.72 -7.29
CA LEU A 184 -20.76 1.90 -7.25
C LEU A 184 -20.53 2.52 -8.64
N GLY A 185 -21.10 1.96 -9.71
CA GLY A 185 -20.95 2.44 -11.08
C GLY A 185 -19.54 2.22 -11.65
N LEU A 186 -18.80 1.25 -11.11
CA LEU A 186 -17.47 0.89 -11.59
C LEU A 186 -17.59 -0.01 -12.83
N LYS A 187 -16.71 0.21 -13.81
CA LYS A 187 -16.70 -0.57 -15.05
C LYS A 187 -15.98 -1.90 -14.92
N ARG A 188 -15.20 -2.07 -13.86
CA ARG A 188 -14.28 -3.20 -13.66
C ARG A 188 -14.20 -3.61 -12.20
N VAL A 189 -14.01 -4.90 -11.98
CA VAL A 189 -13.66 -5.51 -10.69
C VAL A 189 -12.46 -6.44 -10.89
N ARG A 190 -11.58 -6.56 -9.88
CA ARG A 190 -10.43 -7.47 -9.94
C ARG A 190 -10.58 -8.61 -8.95
N LEU A 191 -10.64 -9.83 -9.47
CA LEU A 191 -10.61 -11.06 -8.71
C LEU A 191 -9.17 -11.56 -8.62
N VAL A 192 -8.59 -11.44 -7.44
CA VAL A 192 -7.25 -11.93 -7.12
C VAL A 192 -7.34 -13.41 -6.76
N LYS A 193 -6.67 -14.23 -7.58
CA LYS A 193 -6.66 -15.69 -7.52
C LYS A 193 -5.22 -16.19 -7.44
N ASP A 194 -5.05 -17.47 -7.15
CA ASP A 194 -3.76 -18.19 -7.13
C ASP A 194 -3.22 -18.49 -8.53
N VAL A 195 -4.03 -18.26 -9.56
CA VAL A 195 -3.64 -18.28 -10.98
C VAL A 195 -3.65 -16.86 -11.55
N ASP A 196 -2.81 -16.62 -12.56
CA ASP A 196 -2.58 -15.32 -13.17
C ASP A 196 -3.58 -14.96 -14.29
N GLY A 197 -4.60 -15.78 -14.50
CA GLY A 197 -5.65 -15.54 -15.48
C GLY A 197 -6.53 -16.77 -15.71
N LEU A 198 -7.44 -16.64 -16.68
CA LEU A 198 -8.24 -17.74 -17.20
C LEU A 198 -7.44 -18.51 -18.26
N TYR A 199 -7.56 -19.83 -18.22
CA TYR A 199 -6.89 -20.75 -19.12
C TYR A 199 -7.89 -21.56 -19.94
N ASP A 200 -7.47 -22.08 -21.10
CA ASP A 200 -8.27 -22.99 -21.94
C ASP A 200 -8.58 -24.34 -21.25
N ARG A 201 -7.78 -24.69 -20.24
CA ARG A 201 -7.90 -25.87 -19.38
C ARG A 201 -7.30 -25.58 -18.01
N ASP A 202 -7.56 -26.45 -17.04
CA ASP A 202 -6.98 -26.33 -15.71
C ASP A 202 -5.43 -26.37 -15.77
N PRO A 203 -4.72 -25.30 -15.35
CA PRO A 203 -3.27 -25.26 -15.35
C PRO A 203 -2.61 -26.20 -14.33
N ALA A 204 -3.37 -26.68 -13.33
CA ALA A 204 -2.91 -27.71 -12.39
C ALA A 204 -2.99 -29.14 -12.99
N SER A 205 -3.65 -29.32 -14.13
CA SER A 205 -3.78 -30.63 -14.77
C SER A 205 -2.47 -31.06 -15.46
N ALA A 206 -2.15 -32.36 -15.43
CA ALA A 206 -0.94 -32.92 -16.04
C ALA A 206 -0.97 -32.96 -17.60
N SER A 207 -1.93 -32.29 -18.25
CA SER A 207 -2.26 -32.48 -19.66
C SER A 207 -1.82 -31.32 -20.56
N GLY A 208 -0.57 -31.37 -21.03
CA GLY A 208 0.00 -30.38 -21.94
C GLY A 208 0.23 -29.00 -21.30
N LYS A 209 0.72 -28.04 -22.09
CA LYS A 209 0.95 -26.67 -21.59
C LYS A 209 -0.34 -25.85 -21.76
N PRO A 210 -0.98 -25.37 -20.68
CA PRO A 210 -2.22 -24.61 -20.75
C PRO A 210 -1.98 -23.24 -21.43
N LEU A 211 -2.97 -22.76 -22.18
CA LEU A 211 -2.93 -21.46 -22.85
C LEU A 211 -3.79 -20.45 -22.09
N ARG A 212 -3.25 -19.26 -21.83
CA ARG A 212 -3.89 -18.20 -21.06
C ARG A 212 -4.63 -17.23 -21.97
N TYR A 213 -5.86 -16.89 -21.61
CA TYR A 213 -6.59 -15.79 -22.23
C TYR A 213 -6.02 -14.45 -21.77
N ARG A 214 -5.81 -13.51 -22.70
CA ARG A 214 -5.65 -12.08 -22.34
C ARG A 214 -7.02 -11.39 -22.22
N ARG A 215 -7.92 -11.72 -23.14
CA ARG A 215 -9.35 -11.38 -23.09
C ARG A 215 -10.17 -12.63 -23.35
N ALA A 216 -11.22 -12.84 -22.56
CA ALA A 216 -12.15 -13.94 -22.71
C ALA A 216 -13.57 -13.39 -22.82
N SER A 217 -14.39 -13.98 -23.69
CA SER A 217 -15.82 -13.64 -23.72
C SER A 217 -16.51 -14.17 -22.45
N TRP A 218 -17.70 -13.63 -22.13
CA TRP A 218 -18.57 -14.18 -21.10
C TRP A 218 -18.81 -15.69 -21.29
N ASP A 219 -19.01 -16.13 -22.54
CA ASP A 219 -19.24 -17.54 -22.86
C ASP A 219 -17.99 -18.41 -22.66
N ASP A 220 -16.80 -17.89 -22.98
CA ASP A 220 -15.54 -18.60 -22.72
C ASP A 220 -15.30 -18.72 -21.21
N ALA A 221 -15.63 -17.67 -20.44
CA ALA A 221 -15.55 -17.69 -18.99
C ALA A 221 -16.53 -18.69 -18.36
N ARG A 222 -17.77 -18.81 -18.86
CA ARG A 222 -18.70 -19.87 -18.40
C ARG A 222 -18.18 -21.27 -18.73
N ARG A 223 -17.62 -21.47 -19.94
CA ARG A 223 -17.14 -22.77 -20.40
C ARG A 223 -15.89 -23.25 -19.67
N HIS A 224 -14.91 -22.35 -19.47
CA HIS A 224 -13.57 -22.70 -19.00
C HIS A 224 -13.26 -22.19 -17.59
N GLY A 225 -14.04 -21.22 -17.10
CA GLY A 225 -13.78 -20.50 -15.86
C GLY A 225 -14.69 -20.86 -14.70
N GLY A 226 -15.68 -21.75 -14.87
CA GLY A 226 -16.71 -22.01 -13.85
C GLY A 226 -16.21 -22.50 -12.48
N ALA A 227 -15.00 -23.05 -12.41
CA ALA A 227 -14.34 -23.37 -11.14
C ALA A 227 -13.52 -22.20 -10.56
N LEU A 228 -13.10 -21.26 -11.41
CA LEU A 228 -12.23 -20.13 -11.08
C LEU A 228 -13.03 -18.87 -10.71
N VAL A 229 -14.13 -18.62 -11.42
CA VAL A 229 -15.07 -17.51 -11.19
C VAL A 229 -16.49 -18.08 -11.13
N GLN A 230 -17.24 -17.72 -10.07
CA GLN A 230 -18.62 -18.16 -9.91
C GLN A 230 -19.50 -17.75 -11.10
N HIS A 231 -20.38 -18.64 -11.57
CA HIS A 231 -21.28 -18.37 -12.70
C HIS A 231 -22.19 -17.17 -12.46
N ASP A 232 -22.83 -17.06 -11.29
CA ASP A 232 -23.68 -15.91 -10.97
C ASP A 232 -22.92 -14.58 -11.03
N ALA A 233 -21.63 -14.59 -10.70
CA ALA A 233 -20.78 -13.40 -10.81
C ALA A 233 -20.51 -13.03 -12.27
N ILE A 234 -20.30 -14.03 -13.14
CA ILE A 234 -20.16 -13.83 -14.60
C ILE A 234 -21.47 -13.31 -15.18
N ASP A 235 -22.60 -13.90 -14.79
CA ASP A 235 -23.94 -13.51 -15.27
C ASP A 235 -24.27 -12.08 -14.85
N LEU A 236 -24.06 -11.73 -13.58
CA LEU A 236 -24.24 -10.37 -13.09
C LEU A 236 -23.28 -9.38 -13.77
N GLY A 237 -22.03 -9.76 -13.99
CA GLY A 237 -21.04 -8.93 -14.68
C GLY A 237 -21.47 -8.60 -16.11
N GLN A 238 -21.99 -9.60 -16.84
CA GLN A 238 -22.56 -9.41 -18.16
C GLN A 238 -23.82 -8.52 -18.14
N GLU A 239 -24.76 -8.80 -17.23
CA GLU A 239 -26.02 -8.05 -17.11
C GLU A 239 -25.78 -6.58 -16.78
N ARG A 240 -24.84 -6.31 -15.88
CA ARG A 240 -24.55 -4.96 -15.35
C ARG A 240 -23.39 -4.26 -16.07
N LEU A 241 -22.82 -4.88 -17.11
CA LEU A 241 -21.70 -4.37 -17.92
C LEU A 241 -20.45 -4.05 -17.07
N VAL A 242 -20.12 -4.93 -16.12
CA VAL A 242 -18.92 -4.84 -15.27
C VAL A 242 -17.92 -5.90 -15.71
N GLU A 243 -16.85 -5.50 -16.38
CA GLU A 243 -15.75 -6.40 -16.77
C GLU A 243 -15.07 -7.01 -15.54
N ILE A 244 -14.68 -8.29 -15.63
CA ILE A 244 -14.03 -9.03 -14.54
C ILE A 244 -12.57 -9.27 -14.90
N GLU A 245 -11.64 -8.69 -14.13
CA GLU A 245 -10.21 -8.99 -14.23
C GLU A 245 -9.86 -10.19 -13.34
N VAL A 246 -9.24 -11.22 -13.90
CA VAL A 246 -8.71 -12.37 -13.16
C VAL A 246 -7.18 -12.28 -13.15
N ALA A 247 -6.58 -12.16 -11.97
CA ALA A 247 -5.15 -11.94 -11.84
C ALA A 247 -4.56 -12.63 -10.60
N ALA A 248 -3.26 -12.89 -10.63
CA ALA A 248 -2.51 -13.34 -9.46
C ALA A 248 -2.02 -12.17 -8.61
N LEU A 249 -1.72 -12.45 -7.34
CA LEU A 249 -1.20 -11.46 -6.41
C LEU A 249 0.07 -10.78 -6.96
N GLY A 250 0.10 -9.45 -6.94
CA GLY A 250 1.20 -8.63 -7.41
C GLY A 250 1.53 -8.75 -8.91
N ARG A 251 0.63 -9.32 -9.72
CA ARG A 251 0.70 -9.27 -11.19
C ARG A 251 -0.09 -8.06 -11.68
N ALA A 252 0.48 -7.30 -12.63
CA ALA A 252 -0.30 -6.31 -13.38
C ALA A 252 -1.16 -6.99 -14.46
N ASP A 253 -0.55 -7.92 -15.19
CA ASP A 253 -1.23 -8.69 -16.23
C ASP A 253 -2.36 -9.53 -15.65
N CYS A 254 -3.43 -9.64 -16.42
CA CYS A 254 -4.65 -10.37 -16.06
C CYS A 254 -5.32 -10.94 -17.30
N THR A 255 -6.34 -11.76 -17.09
CA THR A 255 -7.38 -11.97 -18.09
C THR A 255 -8.52 -10.98 -17.83
N VAL A 256 -8.97 -10.27 -18.86
CA VAL A 256 -10.21 -9.49 -18.79
C VAL A 256 -11.35 -10.31 -19.37
N VAL A 257 -12.37 -10.58 -18.58
CA VAL A 257 -13.63 -11.20 -19.02
C VAL A 257 -14.62 -10.10 -19.38
N GLY A 258 -15.17 -10.16 -20.60
CA GLY A 258 -16.08 -9.15 -21.14
C GLY A 258 -16.77 -9.59 -22.43
N ASP A 259 -17.21 -8.63 -23.25
CA ASP A 259 -17.89 -8.93 -24.53
C ASP A 259 -16.94 -9.45 -25.63
N ALA A 260 -15.64 -9.17 -25.49
CA ALA A 260 -14.63 -9.53 -26.47
C ALA A 260 -13.79 -10.72 -26.01
N SER A 261 -13.48 -11.62 -26.95
CA SER A 261 -12.53 -12.73 -26.75
C SER A 261 -11.32 -12.59 -27.67
N ALA A 262 -10.18 -13.11 -27.21
CA ALA A 262 -8.99 -13.29 -28.03
C ALA A 262 -8.49 -14.74 -27.88
N PRO A 263 -7.92 -15.36 -28.93
CA PRO A 263 -7.36 -16.71 -28.81
C PRO A 263 -6.37 -16.80 -27.64
N PRO A 264 -6.42 -17.87 -26.83
CA PRO A 264 -5.51 -18.01 -25.70
C PRO A 264 -4.08 -18.25 -26.22
N GLY A 265 -3.11 -17.65 -25.55
CA GLY A 265 -1.69 -17.72 -25.91
C GLY A 265 -0.88 -18.46 -24.85
N PRO A 266 0.39 -18.82 -25.15
CA PRO A 266 1.25 -19.43 -24.14
C PRO A 266 1.41 -18.49 -22.94
N SER A 267 1.23 -19.01 -21.72
CA SER A 267 1.76 -18.33 -20.55
C SER A 267 3.28 -18.58 -20.49
N VAL A 268 4.04 -17.51 -20.26
CA VAL A 268 5.47 -17.59 -19.97
C VAL A 268 5.59 -17.44 -18.46
N PRO A 269 5.93 -18.50 -17.71
CA PRO A 269 6.31 -18.35 -16.32
C PRO A 269 7.54 -17.44 -16.28
N ASP A 270 7.49 -16.36 -15.51
CA ASP A 270 8.65 -15.52 -15.35
C ASP A 270 9.69 -16.25 -14.52
N ALA A 271 10.93 -16.27 -15.00
CA ALA A 271 12.05 -16.69 -14.18
C ALA A 271 12.11 -15.80 -12.93
N PRO A 272 12.37 -16.36 -11.73
CA PRO A 272 12.48 -15.56 -10.53
C PRO A 272 13.53 -14.46 -10.70
N LEU A 273 13.18 -13.23 -10.35
CA LEU A 273 14.11 -12.10 -10.42
C LEU A 273 15.14 -12.21 -9.29
N LYS A 274 16.40 -12.00 -9.62
CA LYS A 274 17.49 -12.02 -8.64
C LYS A 274 17.48 -10.74 -7.83
N VAL A 275 17.32 -10.85 -6.52
CA VAL A 275 17.28 -9.71 -5.61
C VAL A 275 18.47 -9.78 -4.65
N ALA A 276 19.23 -8.69 -4.55
CA ALA A 276 20.19 -8.49 -3.49
C ALA A 276 19.58 -7.57 -2.43
N ILE A 277 19.92 -7.79 -1.16
CA ILE A 277 19.51 -6.92 -0.05
C ILE A 277 20.76 -6.32 0.58
N ALA A 278 20.80 -5.02 0.84
CA ALA A 278 21.86 -4.38 1.59
C ALA A 278 21.31 -3.84 2.92
N GLY A 279 21.84 -4.37 4.01
CA GLY A 279 21.29 -4.18 5.35
C GLY A 279 20.29 -5.27 5.68
N CYS A 280 20.41 -5.85 6.88
CA CYS A 280 19.45 -6.84 7.40
C CYS A 280 19.23 -6.59 8.90
N GLY A 281 18.94 -5.32 9.21
CA GLY A 281 18.36 -4.90 10.49
C GLY A 281 16.84 -5.00 10.45
N VAL A 282 16.15 -4.04 11.07
CA VAL A 282 14.67 -4.05 11.18
C VAL A 282 13.98 -4.14 9.81
N VAL A 283 14.28 -3.21 8.90
CA VAL A 283 13.68 -3.17 7.55
C VAL A 283 14.20 -4.30 6.67
N GLY A 284 15.52 -4.42 6.53
CA GLY A 284 16.14 -5.44 5.69
C GLY A 284 15.81 -6.88 6.10
N GLY A 285 15.64 -7.16 7.39
CA GLY A 285 15.12 -8.44 7.88
C GLY A 285 13.67 -8.66 7.47
N GLY A 286 12.82 -7.63 7.54
CA GLY A 286 11.46 -7.67 7.00
C GLY A 286 11.43 -8.04 5.50
N LEU A 287 12.31 -7.43 4.70
CA LEU A 287 12.46 -7.74 3.27
C LEU A 287 12.87 -9.19 3.05
N LEU A 288 13.92 -9.66 3.72
CA LEU A 288 14.41 -11.03 3.60
C LEU A 288 13.32 -12.05 3.94
N ALA A 289 12.62 -11.85 5.07
CA ALA A 289 11.55 -12.74 5.53
C ALA A 289 10.37 -12.83 4.54
N ARG A 290 10.08 -11.75 3.82
CA ARG A 290 9.01 -11.71 2.82
C ARG A 290 9.44 -12.37 1.52
N LEU A 291 10.62 -12.01 1.01
CA LEU A 291 11.10 -12.46 -0.29
C LEU A 291 11.45 -13.95 -0.32
N GLN A 292 11.96 -14.52 0.77
CA GLN A 292 12.21 -15.97 0.85
C GLN A 292 10.96 -16.83 0.68
N LYS A 293 9.77 -16.26 0.95
CA LYS A 293 8.48 -16.94 0.81
C LYS A 293 7.80 -16.67 -0.52
N ASP A 294 8.44 -15.89 -1.39
CA ASP A 294 7.87 -15.41 -2.64
C ASP A 294 8.64 -15.99 -3.82
N ALA A 295 8.06 -16.99 -4.49
CA ALA A 295 8.68 -17.70 -5.59
C ALA A 295 9.00 -16.80 -6.82
N ARG A 296 8.47 -15.57 -6.86
CA ARG A 296 8.79 -14.58 -7.91
C ARG A 296 10.21 -14.02 -7.77
N PHE A 297 10.84 -14.18 -6.61
CA PHE A 297 12.13 -13.61 -6.30
C PHE A 297 13.11 -14.66 -5.82
N GLN A 298 14.36 -14.54 -6.26
CA GLN A 298 15.48 -15.30 -5.73
C GLN A 298 16.40 -14.33 -4.97
N VAL A 299 16.45 -14.43 -3.64
CA VAL A 299 17.44 -13.66 -2.86
C VAL A 299 18.81 -14.26 -3.11
N VAL A 300 19.69 -13.51 -3.77
CA VAL A 300 21.04 -14.00 -4.16
C VAL A 300 22.12 -13.65 -3.14
N GLY A 301 21.92 -12.60 -2.34
CA GLY A 301 22.87 -12.21 -1.32
C GLY A 301 22.37 -11.06 -0.44
N VAL A 302 22.94 -10.97 0.76
CA VAL A 302 22.59 -10.01 1.80
C VAL A 302 23.86 -9.34 2.33
N LEU A 303 24.06 -8.07 1.98
CA LEU A 303 25.21 -7.28 2.43
C LEU A 303 25.00 -6.78 3.86
N VAL A 304 25.95 -7.09 4.74
CA VAL A 304 25.90 -6.78 6.18
C VAL A 304 27.31 -6.50 6.71
N ARG A 305 27.44 -5.77 7.82
CA ARG A 305 28.76 -5.55 8.44
C ARG A 305 29.40 -6.83 8.97
N ASP A 306 28.60 -7.69 9.60
CA ASP A 306 29.02 -8.96 10.19
C ASP A 306 28.10 -10.09 9.70
N PRO A 307 28.59 -10.95 8.79
CA PRO A 307 27.86 -12.13 8.29
C PRO A 307 27.60 -13.19 9.36
N SER A 308 28.41 -13.25 10.41
CA SER A 308 28.29 -14.24 11.49
C SER A 308 27.27 -13.84 12.56
N LYS A 309 26.88 -12.56 12.60
CA LYS A 309 25.93 -12.03 13.59
C LYS A 309 24.54 -12.68 13.44
N PRO A 310 24.01 -13.31 14.49
CA PRO A 310 22.64 -13.87 14.49
C PRO A 310 21.58 -12.83 14.11
N ARG A 311 20.56 -13.28 13.37
CA ARG A 311 19.44 -12.46 12.92
C ARG A 311 18.12 -13.02 13.41
N ASP A 312 17.10 -12.17 13.44
CA ASP A 312 15.72 -12.50 13.77
C ASP A 312 14.97 -13.16 12.60
N VAL A 313 15.66 -13.40 11.48
CA VAL A 313 15.12 -14.02 10.26
C VAL A 313 16.05 -15.15 9.85
N GLU A 314 15.48 -16.34 9.68
CA GLU A 314 16.20 -17.53 9.25
C GLU A 314 16.61 -17.42 7.78
N ALA A 315 17.90 -17.57 7.51
CA ALA A 315 18.42 -17.60 6.15
C ALA A 315 19.72 -18.40 6.10
N PRO A 316 20.02 -19.06 4.97
CA PRO A 316 21.31 -19.71 4.76
C PRO A 316 22.48 -18.76 5.02
N ALA A 317 23.49 -19.22 5.77
CA ALA A 317 24.61 -18.39 6.19
C ALA A 317 25.46 -17.89 5.01
N ASP A 318 25.50 -18.65 3.91
CA ASP A 318 26.20 -18.34 2.67
C ASP A 318 25.55 -17.21 1.86
N LEU A 319 24.32 -16.80 2.18
CA LEU A 319 23.73 -15.59 1.60
C LEU A 319 24.38 -14.31 2.14
N PHE A 320 24.97 -14.33 3.33
CA PHE A 320 25.46 -13.12 3.98
C PHE A 320 26.90 -12.81 3.57
N THR A 321 27.16 -11.56 3.21
CA THR A 321 28.49 -11.07 2.85
C THR A 321 28.75 -9.70 3.47
N SER A 322 30.01 -9.39 3.77
CA SER A 322 30.47 -8.04 4.10
C SER A 322 31.17 -7.33 2.94
N ASP A 323 31.29 -8.00 1.80
CA ASP A 323 31.93 -7.48 0.60
C ASP A 323 30.86 -7.02 -0.42
N ARG A 324 30.85 -5.70 -0.65
CA ARG A 324 30.00 -5.04 -1.66
C ARG A 324 30.27 -5.56 -3.08
N GLU A 325 31.52 -5.73 -3.45
CA GLU A 325 31.88 -6.16 -4.80
C GLU A 325 31.46 -7.61 -5.03
N ALA A 326 31.65 -8.47 -4.02
CA ALA A 326 31.14 -9.84 -4.05
C ALA A 326 29.60 -9.87 -4.23
N LEU A 327 28.86 -9.01 -3.52
CA LEU A 327 27.40 -8.92 -3.67
C LEU A 327 27.01 -8.54 -5.10
N LEU A 328 27.61 -7.49 -5.66
CA LEU A 328 27.27 -7.00 -7.00
C LEU A 328 27.76 -7.95 -8.11
N ALA A 329 28.82 -8.75 -7.86
CA ALA A 329 29.30 -9.77 -8.78
C ALA A 329 28.31 -10.93 -9.00
N LEU A 330 27.34 -11.11 -8.09
CA LEU A 330 26.21 -12.05 -8.26
C LEU A 330 25.23 -11.64 -9.36
N LYS A 331 25.37 -10.42 -9.90
CA LYS A 331 24.51 -9.82 -10.93
C LYS A 331 23.03 -9.87 -10.56
N PRO A 332 22.63 -9.26 -9.43
CA PRO A 332 21.23 -9.13 -9.10
C PRO A 332 20.52 -8.28 -10.17
N ASP A 333 19.25 -8.58 -10.44
CA ASP A 333 18.39 -7.73 -11.25
C ASP A 333 18.02 -6.45 -10.49
N ILE A 334 17.83 -6.59 -9.17
CA ILE A 334 17.33 -5.54 -8.29
C ILE A 334 18.13 -5.55 -6.97
N LEU A 335 18.53 -4.37 -6.51
CA LEU A 335 19.11 -4.15 -5.19
C LEU A 335 18.09 -3.44 -4.29
N LEU A 336 17.79 -4.04 -3.13
CA LEU A 336 17.01 -3.41 -2.07
C LEU A 336 17.96 -2.89 -1.00
N GLU A 337 18.08 -1.58 -0.86
CA GLU A 337 19.05 -0.94 0.02
C GLU A 337 18.39 -0.36 1.28
N ALA A 338 18.89 -0.77 2.44
CA ALA A 338 18.40 -0.41 3.77
C ALA A 338 19.56 -0.35 4.78
N LEU A 339 20.74 0.13 4.36
CA LEU A 339 21.84 0.43 5.27
C LEU A 339 21.51 1.67 6.10
N SER A 340 22.15 1.82 7.25
CA SER A 340 22.04 3.02 8.08
C SER A 340 23.06 4.10 7.71
N GLU A 341 24.16 3.73 7.06
CA GLU A 341 25.23 4.66 6.70
C GLU A 341 24.96 5.34 5.37
N GLY A 342 24.84 6.67 5.38
CA GLY A 342 24.57 7.43 4.14
C GLY A 342 25.67 7.35 3.09
N GLY A 343 26.95 7.38 3.48
CA GLY A 343 28.07 7.37 2.52
C GLY A 343 28.20 6.03 1.81
N ALA A 344 28.32 4.95 2.58
CA ALA A 344 28.40 3.59 2.04
C ALA A 344 27.15 3.21 1.23
N GLY A 345 25.95 3.61 1.70
CA GLY A 345 24.70 3.43 0.97
C GLY A 345 24.70 4.16 -0.37
N HIS A 346 25.12 5.43 -0.40
CA HIS A 346 25.18 6.22 -1.63
C HIS A 346 26.11 5.58 -2.68
N ASP A 347 27.32 5.21 -2.28
CA ASP A 347 28.31 4.59 -3.18
C ASP A 347 27.81 3.26 -3.74
N LEU A 348 27.14 2.45 -2.89
CA LEU A 348 26.54 1.18 -3.30
C LEU A 348 25.41 1.40 -4.31
N ILE A 349 24.48 2.31 -4.03
CA ILE A 349 23.35 2.62 -4.92
C ILE A 349 23.87 3.08 -6.28
N ARG A 350 24.80 4.03 -6.27
CA ARG A 350 25.42 4.56 -7.50
C ARG A 350 26.08 3.44 -8.32
N CYS A 351 26.93 2.62 -7.68
CA CYS A 351 27.61 1.52 -8.35
C CYS A 351 26.63 0.48 -8.93
N ALA A 352 25.52 0.20 -8.24
CA ALA A 352 24.48 -0.69 -8.75
C ALA A 352 23.78 -0.10 -9.99
N LEU A 353 23.37 1.17 -9.93
CA LEU A 353 22.73 1.86 -11.05
C LEU A 353 23.64 1.90 -12.29
N GLU A 354 24.92 2.20 -12.11
CA GLU A 354 25.96 2.21 -13.17
C GLU A 354 26.16 0.81 -13.81
N ARG A 355 25.80 -0.27 -13.11
CA ARG A 355 25.81 -1.65 -13.64
C ARG A 355 24.49 -2.07 -14.30
N GLY A 356 23.51 -1.15 -14.40
CA GLY A 356 22.19 -1.45 -14.94
C GLY A 356 21.27 -2.22 -13.96
N ILE A 357 21.61 -2.24 -12.67
CA ILE A 357 20.82 -2.90 -11.63
C ILE A 357 19.76 -1.91 -11.14
N ASP A 358 18.48 -2.31 -11.12
CA ASP A 358 17.42 -1.47 -10.56
C ASP A 358 17.57 -1.38 -9.03
N VAL A 359 17.27 -0.23 -8.43
CA VAL A 359 17.45 0.00 -6.98
C VAL A 359 16.17 0.52 -6.33
N ALA A 360 15.80 -0.06 -5.19
CA ALA A 360 14.85 0.51 -4.25
C ALA A 360 15.53 0.74 -2.90
N SER A 361 15.50 1.98 -2.38
CA SER A 361 16.23 2.35 -1.16
C SER A 361 15.32 2.95 -0.08
N ALA A 362 15.55 2.53 1.17
CA ALA A 362 14.99 3.15 2.37
C ALA A 362 15.95 4.16 3.04
N ASN A 363 17.18 4.31 2.54
CA ASN A 363 18.22 5.09 3.18
C ASN A 363 18.16 6.56 2.75
N LYS A 364 17.39 7.36 3.51
CA LYS A 364 17.30 8.82 3.35
C LYS A 364 18.66 9.50 3.23
N GLN A 365 19.61 9.13 4.08
CA GLN A 365 20.93 9.76 4.12
C GLN A 365 21.75 9.47 2.86
N ALA A 366 21.57 8.30 2.24
CA ALA A 366 22.23 7.96 0.99
C ALA A 366 21.63 8.73 -0.20
N ILE A 367 20.29 8.80 -0.26
CA ILE A 367 19.58 9.50 -1.35
C ILE A 367 19.81 11.03 -1.28
N SER A 368 19.76 11.63 -0.08
CA SER A 368 19.91 13.08 0.09
C SER A 368 21.30 13.63 -0.26
N ARG A 369 22.33 12.80 -0.37
CA ARG A 369 23.71 13.25 -0.65
C ARG A 369 23.86 13.86 -2.04
N ASP A 370 23.38 13.15 -3.05
CA ASP A 370 23.40 13.60 -4.44
C ASP A 370 22.23 12.96 -5.21
N PRO A 371 20.98 13.41 -4.96
CA PRO A 371 19.81 12.81 -5.58
C PRO A 371 19.80 13.01 -7.11
N GLN A 372 20.38 14.12 -7.59
CA GLN A 372 20.50 14.41 -9.02
C GLN A 372 21.48 13.44 -9.69
N GLY A 373 22.67 13.24 -9.14
CA GLY A 373 23.65 12.31 -9.69
C GLY A 373 23.16 10.86 -9.69
N LEU A 374 22.42 10.44 -8.66
CA LEU A 374 21.77 9.12 -8.67
C LEU A 374 20.70 9.00 -9.77
N ALA A 375 19.87 10.02 -9.96
CA ALA A 375 18.87 10.03 -11.02
C ALA A 375 19.52 10.04 -12.43
N ASP A 376 20.62 10.76 -12.59
CA ASP A 376 21.39 10.81 -13.84
C ASP A 376 22.08 9.48 -14.14
N ALA A 377 22.65 8.82 -13.13
CA ALA A 377 23.22 7.48 -13.26
C ALA A 377 22.16 6.46 -13.68
N ALA A 378 20.99 6.46 -13.02
CA ALA A 378 19.87 5.59 -13.39
C ALA A 378 19.48 5.77 -14.87
N ARG A 379 19.30 7.03 -15.30
CA ARG A 379 18.93 7.35 -16.69
C ARG A 379 20.01 6.93 -17.70
N ALA A 380 21.29 7.19 -17.40
CA ALA A 380 22.39 6.90 -18.31
C ALA A 380 22.57 5.38 -18.56
N HIS A 381 22.19 4.55 -17.59
CA HIS A 381 22.39 3.10 -17.63
C HIS A 381 21.09 2.30 -17.82
N GLY A 382 19.95 2.96 -18.04
CA GLY A 382 18.66 2.31 -18.23
C GLY A 382 18.13 1.57 -16.99
N SER A 383 18.69 1.85 -15.81
CA SER A 383 18.25 1.32 -14.53
C SER A 383 17.23 2.25 -13.88
N ARG A 384 16.49 1.74 -12.89
CA ARG A 384 15.47 2.49 -12.16
C ARG A 384 15.94 2.75 -10.73
N LEU A 385 15.53 3.89 -10.20
CA LEU A 385 15.74 4.26 -8.81
C LEU A 385 14.39 4.59 -8.16
N ALA A 386 14.06 3.88 -7.09
CA ALA A 386 12.91 4.12 -6.24
C ALA A 386 13.36 4.33 -4.79
N TYR A 387 12.67 5.21 -4.06
CA TYR A 387 13.05 5.61 -2.70
C TYR A 387 11.87 6.09 -1.87
N SER A 388 10.68 5.52 -2.08
CA SER A 388 9.47 5.92 -1.34
C SER A 388 9.69 5.85 0.17
N ALA A 389 10.28 4.74 0.62
CA ALA A 389 10.55 4.45 2.02
C ALA A 389 11.51 5.45 2.69
N ALA A 390 12.38 6.11 1.91
CA ALA A 390 13.36 7.05 2.42
C ALA A 390 12.74 8.36 2.95
N VAL A 391 11.53 8.70 2.52
CA VAL A 391 10.86 9.95 2.93
C VAL A 391 9.59 9.68 3.74
N GLY A 392 8.73 8.81 3.23
CA GLY A 392 7.37 8.65 3.76
C GLY A 392 7.18 7.53 4.77
N GLY A 393 8.18 6.66 4.99
CA GLY A 393 7.96 5.40 5.67
C GLY A 393 6.93 4.58 4.89
N GLY A 394 5.72 4.41 5.42
CA GLY A 394 4.57 3.83 4.70
C GLY A 394 3.66 4.85 3.99
N ALA A 395 3.84 6.16 4.18
CA ALA A 395 3.06 7.18 3.48
C ALA A 395 3.58 7.39 2.03
N PRO A 396 2.72 7.36 0.99
CA PRO A 396 3.14 7.46 -0.41
C PRO A 396 3.43 8.89 -0.89
N MET A 397 4.40 9.54 -0.24
CA MET A 397 4.70 10.95 -0.49
C MET A 397 5.31 11.21 -1.87
N ILE A 398 6.22 10.33 -2.29
CA ILE A 398 6.91 10.44 -3.58
C ILE A 398 5.91 10.20 -4.72
N GLU A 399 5.03 9.20 -4.57
CA GLU A 399 4.00 8.87 -5.55
C GLU A 399 2.98 10.00 -5.68
N THR A 400 2.58 10.60 -4.56
CA THR A 400 1.64 11.72 -4.54
C THR A 400 2.23 12.95 -5.25
N LEU A 401 3.52 13.25 -5.04
CA LEU A 401 4.21 14.31 -5.79
C LEU A 401 4.31 13.99 -7.28
N ARG A 402 4.64 12.75 -7.64
CA ARG A 402 4.73 12.32 -9.04
C ARG A 402 3.37 12.40 -9.74
N ALA A 403 2.30 12.03 -9.06
CA ALA A 403 0.93 12.14 -9.56
C ALA A 403 0.50 13.60 -9.77
N ALA A 404 0.86 14.50 -8.84
CA ALA A 404 0.63 15.93 -9.01
C ALA A 404 1.43 16.48 -10.21
N LYS A 405 2.71 16.13 -10.32
CA LYS A 405 3.61 16.60 -11.39
C LYS A 405 3.21 16.07 -12.78
N SER A 406 2.69 14.85 -12.86
CA SER A 406 2.17 14.29 -14.12
C SER A 406 0.87 14.95 -14.56
N ALA A 407 0.10 15.52 -13.63
CA ALA A 407 -1.13 16.24 -13.91
C ALA A 407 -0.92 17.71 -14.29
N GLY A 408 0.22 18.32 -13.93
CA GLY A 408 0.58 19.69 -14.27
C GLY A 408 1.70 20.29 -13.40
N PRO A 409 2.01 21.59 -13.56
CA PRO A 409 2.99 22.28 -12.73
C PRO A 409 2.59 22.31 -11.25
N VAL A 410 3.54 21.96 -10.37
CA VAL A 410 3.37 22.03 -8.91
C VAL A 410 3.69 23.45 -8.42
N LYS A 411 2.81 24.03 -7.61
CA LYS A 411 3.01 25.32 -6.91
C LYS A 411 3.78 25.15 -5.61
N GLY A 412 3.49 24.10 -4.85
CA GLY A 412 4.08 23.87 -3.53
C GLY A 412 3.56 22.63 -2.84
N PHE A 413 4.07 22.38 -1.64
CA PHE A 413 3.56 21.34 -0.74
C PHE A 413 3.69 21.74 0.73
N GLU A 414 2.86 21.11 1.56
CA GLU A 414 2.91 21.15 3.03
C GLU A 414 2.86 19.70 3.56
N ALA A 415 3.61 19.40 4.61
CA ALA A 415 3.74 18.03 5.12
C ALA A 415 4.02 17.94 6.62
N VAL A 416 3.45 16.92 7.26
CA VAL A 416 3.88 16.41 8.57
C VAL A 416 4.81 15.22 8.31
N LEU A 417 6.07 15.36 8.73
CA LEU A 417 7.17 14.48 8.29
C LEU A 417 7.84 13.70 9.44
N ASN A 418 7.58 14.07 10.70
CA ASN A 418 8.29 13.55 11.86
C ASN A 418 7.32 12.99 12.90
N GLY A 419 7.29 11.66 13.03
CA GLY A 419 6.41 10.97 13.97
C GLY A 419 6.72 11.25 15.44
N THR A 420 8.00 11.43 15.79
CA THR A 420 8.44 11.74 17.17
C THR A 420 7.91 13.10 17.62
N VAL A 421 8.15 14.13 16.79
CA VAL A 421 7.65 15.48 17.04
C VAL A 421 6.13 15.51 17.01
N ASN A 422 5.50 14.80 16.07
CA ASN A 422 4.04 14.76 15.98
C ASN A 422 3.40 14.16 17.24
N PHE A 423 3.92 13.03 17.71
CA PHE A 423 3.48 12.39 18.94
C PHE A 423 3.63 13.33 20.15
N MET A 424 4.80 13.96 20.29
CA MET A 424 5.04 14.91 21.38
C MET A 424 4.09 16.09 21.32
N LEU A 425 3.86 16.69 20.15
CA LEU A 425 2.89 17.77 19.98
C LEU A 425 1.49 17.34 20.39
N THR A 426 1.03 16.12 20.02
CA THR A 426 -0.26 15.58 20.47
C THR A 426 -0.35 15.50 22.00
N ARG A 427 0.73 15.06 22.69
CA ARG A 427 0.76 14.99 24.16
C ARG A 427 0.75 16.38 24.80
N LEU A 428 1.52 17.32 24.28
CA LEU A 428 1.57 18.71 24.74
C LEU A 428 0.22 19.41 24.55
N GLN A 429 -0.47 19.17 23.43
CA GLN A 429 -1.83 19.66 23.18
C GLN A 429 -2.85 19.13 24.20
N ALA A 430 -2.64 17.91 24.69
CA ALA A 430 -3.46 17.31 25.74
C ALA A 430 -3.08 17.79 27.15
N GLY A 431 -2.13 18.72 27.28
CA GLY A 431 -1.70 19.32 28.54
C GLY A 431 -0.60 18.57 29.28
N ALA A 432 0.09 17.61 28.64
CA ALA A 432 1.26 16.98 29.24
C ALA A 432 2.46 17.94 29.28
N ASP A 433 3.34 17.76 30.26
CA ASP A 433 4.63 18.47 30.31
C ASP A 433 5.60 17.92 29.26
N PHE A 434 6.58 18.73 28.85
CA PHE A 434 7.56 18.35 27.82
C PHE A 434 8.34 17.07 28.20
N ALA A 435 8.77 16.96 29.46
CA ALA A 435 9.53 15.81 29.93
C ALA A 435 8.71 14.52 29.85
N ASP A 436 7.43 14.58 30.21
CA ASP A 436 6.51 13.44 30.15
C ASP A 436 6.21 13.06 28.70
N ALA A 437 5.96 14.04 27.84
CA ALA A 437 5.74 13.80 26.41
C ALA A 437 6.95 13.13 25.74
N LEU A 438 8.17 13.55 26.09
CA LEU A 438 9.40 12.93 25.59
C LEU A 438 9.60 11.52 26.16
N ALA A 439 9.31 11.32 27.46
CA ALA A 439 9.38 10.01 28.09
C ALA A 439 8.38 9.03 27.44
N ASP A 440 7.13 9.46 27.22
CA ASP A 440 6.11 8.69 26.52
C ASP A 440 6.53 8.35 25.09
N ALA A 441 7.14 9.29 24.37
CA ALA A 441 7.65 9.06 23.03
C ALA A 441 8.75 7.98 23.01
N ARG A 442 9.62 7.94 24.03
CA ARG A 442 10.64 6.89 24.19
C ARG A 442 10.01 5.54 24.52
N VAL A 443 9.04 5.50 25.43
CA VAL A 443 8.31 4.27 25.80
C VAL A 443 7.55 3.71 24.61
N ALA A 444 6.94 4.57 23.79
CA ALA A 444 6.28 4.18 22.55
C ALA A 444 7.26 3.79 21.43
N GLY A 445 8.57 3.97 21.63
CA GLY A 445 9.61 3.64 20.66
C GLY A 445 9.73 4.61 19.49
N PHE A 446 9.22 5.84 19.64
CA PHE A 446 9.33 6.90 18.63
C PHE A 446 10.61 7.72 18.79
N ALA A 447 10.99 8.06 20.02
CA ALA A 447 12.20 8.82 20.30
C ALA A 447 13.38 7.90 20.65
N GLU A 448 14.55 8.17 20.06
CA GLU A 448 15.81 7.55 20.45
C GLU A 448 16.37 8.17 21.76
N GLU A 449 17.52 7.67 22.22
CA GLU A 449 18.21 8.23 23.39
C GLU A 449 18.58 9.71 23.16
N ASP A 450 19.11 10.02 21.97
CA ASP A 450 19.36 11.37 21.48
C ASP A 450 18.34 11.78 20.39
N PRO A 451 17.26 12.48 20.74
CA PRO A 451 16.23 12.95 19.79
C PRO A 451 16.56 14.34 19.17
N SER A 452 17.80 14.84 19.30
CA SER A 452 18.16 16.22 18.89
C SER A 452 17.80 16.53 17.44
N SER A 453 18.09 15.60 16.52
CA SER A 453 17.77 15.78 15.09
C SER A 453 16.27 15.93 14.82
N ASP A 454 15.42 15.29 15.63
CA ASP A 454 13.97 15.39 15.51
C ASP A 454 13.47 16.73 16.08
N LEU A 455 13.86 17.04 17.31
CA LEU A 455 13.42 18.24 18.04
C LEU A 455 13.89 19.54 17.40
N GLU A 456 15.10 19.55 16.82
CA GLU A 456 15.64 20.71 16.10
C GLU A 456 15.09 20.83 14.67
N GLY A 457 14.25 19.89 14.22
CA GLY A 457 13.63 19.90 12.90
C GLY A 457 14.56 19.50 11.75
N ARG A 458 15.81 19.08 12.03
CA ARG A 458 16.79 18.66 11.02
C ARG A 458 16.33 17.43 10.23
N ASP A 459 15.67 16.47 10.88
CA ASP A 459 15.08 15.30 10.20
C ASP A 459 14.03 15.72 9.15
N SER A 460 13.11 16.60 9.56
CA SER A 460 12.06 17.16 8.70
C SER A 460 12.64 18.00 7.58
N ALA A 461 13.66 18.82 7.83
CA ALA A 461 14.32 19.62 6.80
C ALA A 461 14.98 18.76 5.72
N ALA A 462 15.64 17.66 6.11
CA ALA A 462 16.20 16.71 5.14
C ALA A 462 15.11 16.08 4.26
N LYS A 463 13.94 15.77 4.82
CA LYS A 463 12.78 15.25 4.06
C LYS A 463 12.16 16.32 3.15
N VAL A 464 12.02 17.57 3.63
CA VAL A 464 11.57 18.72 2.80
C VAL A 464 12.48 18.91 1.59
N ARG A 465 13.80 18.83 1.78
CA ARG A 465 14.79 18.93 0.70
C ARG A 465 14.63 17.86 -0.37
N LEU A 466 14.38 16.60 0.03
CA LEU A 466 14.10 15.51 -0.91
C LEU A 466 12.76 15.68 -1.63
N LEU A 467 11.71 16.09 -0.92
CA LEU A 467 10.40 16.38 -1.52
C LEU A 467 10.48 17.56 -2.51
N ALA A 468 11.28 18.58 -2.20
CA ALA A 468 11.55 19.69 -3.12
C ALA A 468 12.28 19.22 -4.38
N PHE A 469 13.25 18.32 -4.26
CA PHE A 469 13.89 17.70 -5.41
C PHE A 469 12.88 16.95 -6.29
N GLU A 470 12.01 16.12 -5.69
CA GLU A 470 11.00 15.37 -6.44
C GLU A 470 9.97 16.30 -7.14
N ALA A 471 9.54 17.36 -6.43
CA ALA A 471 8.55 18.32 -6.91
C ALA A 471 9.10 19.25 -8.01
N PHE A 472 10.33 19.77 -7.84
CA PHE A 472 10.86 20.89 -8.61
C PHE A 472 12.16 20.58 -9.36
N GLY A 473 12.74 19.40 -9.19
CA GLY A 473 14.06 19.04 -9.74
C GLY A 473 15.21 19.83 -9.12
N ARG A 474 14.97 20.52 -7.99
CA ARG A 474 15.94 21.37 -7.30
C ARG A 474 15.85 21.16 -5.79
N THR A 475 17.00 21.13 -5.14
CA THR A 475 17.11 20.96 -3.69
C THR A 475 17.53 22.29 -3.07
N PRO A 476 16.76 22.87 -2.13
CA PRO A 476 17.22 24.03 -1.38
C PRO A 476 18.46 23.68 -0.54
N ALA A 477 19.37 24.63 -0.35
CA ALA A 477 20.50 24.44 0.53
C ALA A 477 19.99 24.25 1.97
N GLU A 478 20.75 23.53 2.79
CA GLU A 478 20.34 23.25 4.17
C GLU A 478 20.15 24.54 4.99
N ALA A 479 21.00 25.54 4.78
CA ALA A 479 20.89 26.85 5.40
C ALA A 479 19.64 27.64 4.96
N ASP A 480 19.04 27.30 3.82
CA ASP A 480 17.84 27.96 3.27
C ASP A 480 16.53 27.29 3.74
N VAL A 481 16.62 26.32 4.66
CA VAL A 481 15.45 25.67 5.28
C VAL A 481 15.44 25.98 6.77
N PRO A 482 14.90 27.13 7.20
CA PRO A 482 14.78 27.46 8.61
C PRO A 482 13.91 26.44 9.35
N CYS A 483 14.37 26.02 10.53
CA CYS A 483 13.70 25.04 11.38
C CYS A 483 13.28 25.65 12.72
N ALA A 484 12.01 25.50 13.07
CA ALA A 484 11.53 25.75 14.42
C ALA A 484 11.93 24.58 15.33
N VAL A 485 12.53 24.90 16.48
CA VAL A 485 12.91 23.94 17.50
C VAL A 485 11.73 23.67 18.44
N LEU A 486 11.44 22.40 18.69
CA LEU A 486 10.52 21.99 19.76
C LEU A 486 11.31 21.86 21.07
N SER A 487 11.10 22.80 21.99
CA SER A 487 11.74 22.85 23.31
C SER A 487 10.73 22.83 24.45
N ASP A 488 11.23 22.70 25.68
CA ASP A 488 10.43 22.76 26.91
C ASP A 488 9.65 24.07 27.10
N ALA A 489 10.16 25.18 26.58
CA ALA A 489 9.47 26.47 26.57
C ALA A 489 8.26 26.55 25.63
N PHE A 490 8.02 25.54 24.79
CA PHE A 490 6.91 25.54 23.84
C PHE A 490 5.62 25.02 24.49
N HIS A 491 4.62 25.89 24.58
CA HIS A 491 3.29 25.55 25.08
C HIS A 491 2.23 25.88 24.02
N PRO A 492 1.60 24.88 23.38
CA PRO A 492 0.61 25.14 22.35
C PRO A 492 -0.70 25.66 22.95
N ALA A 493 -1.21 26.76 22.41
CA ALA A 493 -2.50 27.35 22.81
C ALA A 493 -3.72 26.77 22.05
N GLY A 494 -3.50 25.79 21.18
CA GLY A 494 -4.52 25.19 20.32
C GLY A 494 -3.97 24.06 19.44
N PRO A 495 -4.69 23.65 18.38
CA PRO A 495 -4.22 22.67 17.42
C PRO A 495 -2.82 23.02 16.86
N VAL A 496 -1.87 22.09 16.92
CA VAL A 496 -0.51 22.29 16.43
C VAL A 496 0.06 21.07 15.72
N ARG A 497 0.82 21.31 14.65
CA ARG A 497 1.65 20.30 13.97
C ARG A 497 3.00 20.92 13.57
N GLN A 498 4.03 20.10 13.41
CA GLN A 498 5.27 20.52 12.74
C GLN A 498 5.06 20.37 11.23
N ILE A 499 5.00 21.50 10.53
CA ILE A 499 4.76 21.57 9.09
C ILE A 499 6.08 21.86 8.36
N GLY A 500 6.54 20.90 7.57
CA GLY A 500 7.53 21.11 6.53
C GLY A 500 6.85 21.60 5.25
N ALA A 501 7.36 22.66 4.65
CA ALA A 501 6.77 23.27 3.45
C ALA A 501 7.82 23.66 2.43
N CYS A 502 7.44 23.65 1.15
CA CYS A 502 8.22 24.25 0.08
C CYS A 502 7.31 24.77 -1.04
N PHE A 503 7.48 26.03 -1.42
CA PHE A 503 6.71 26.70 -2.46
C PHE A 503 7.65 27.39 -3.47
N LYS A 504 7.22 27.48 -4.72
CA LYS A 504 7.87 28.35 -5.70
C LYS A 504 7.63 29.82 -5.33
N GLU A 505 8.69 30.62 -5.37
CA GLU A 505 8.64 32.07 -5.21
C GLU A 505 9.53 32.72 -6.29
N GLY A 506 8.91 33.26 -7.35
CA GLY A 506 9.62 33.66 -8.56
C GLY A 506 10.38 32.47 -9.18
N ASP A 507 11.67 32.65 -9.45
CA ASP A 507 12.58 31.61 -9.96
C ASP A 507 13.20 30.74 -8.84
N GLY A 508 12.86 31.02 -7.58
CA GLY A 508 13.41 30.39 -6.39
C GLY A 508 12.46 29.39 -5.73
N LEU A 509 13.00 28.70 -4.72
CA LEU A 509 12.22 27.87 -3.80
C LEU A 509 12.30 28.49 -2.40
N LYS A 510 11.15 28.53 -1.73
CA LYS A 510 11.04 28.97 -0.35
C LYS A 510 10.60 27.79 0.50
N ALA A 511 11.47 27.33 1.39
CA ALA A 511 11.25 26.15 2.22
C ALA A 511 11.32 26.50 3.71
N SER A 512 10.66 25.71 4.56
CA SER A 512 10.74 25.87 6.02
C SER A 512 10.25 24.62 6.74
N VAL A 513 10.61 24.51 8.02
CA VAL A 513 9.97 23.62 9.00
C VAL A 513 9.49 24.49 10.16
N SER A 514 8.18 24.59 10.39
CA SER A 514 7.58 25.45 11.42
C SER A 514 6.63 24.68 12.34
N LEU A 515 6.48 25.13 13.59
CA LEU A 515 5.42 24.68 14.48
C LEU A 515 4.18 25.55 14.22
N ASP A 516 3.20 25.02 13.50
CA ASP A 516 2.01 25.76 13.09
C ASP A 516 0.94 25.71 14.19
N VAL A 517 0.83 26.80 14.95
CA VAL A 517 -0.12 26.93 16.07
C VAL A 517 -1.42 27.57 15.58
N GLY A 518 -2.56 26.95 15.93
CA GLY A 518 -3.86 27.36 15.40
C GLY A 518 -4.16 26.75 14.03
N LEU A 519 -3.56 25.59 13.76
CA LEU A 519 -3.76 24.81 12.54
C LEU A 519 -5.25 24.60 12.27
N ASP A 520 -5.76 25.14 11.15
CA ASP A 520 -7.18 25.05 10.76
C ASP A 520 -7.44 23.98 9.68
N ASP A 521 -6.40 23.29 9.21
CA ASP A 521 -6.54 22.29 8.14
C ASP A 521 -6.99 20.92 8.71
N PRO A 522 -8.21 20.45 8.41
CA PRO A 522 -8.74 19.20 8.98
C PRO A 522 -7.90 17.96 8.64
N PHE A 523 -7.22 17.98 7.48
CA PHE A 523 -6.37 16.86 7.06
C PHE A 523 -5.16 16.72 7.98
N PHE A 524 -4.47 17.81 8.30
CA PHE A 524 -3.30 17.78 9.17
C PHE A 524 -3.70 17.61 10.64
N GLN A 525 -4.85 18.15 11.06
CA GLN A 525 -5.39 17.92 12.40
C GLN A 525 -5.69 16.43 12.65
N ALA A 526 -6.19 15.71 11.65
CA ALA A 526 -6.49 14.28 11.75
C ALA A 526 -5.25 13.35 11.76
N LEU A 527 -4.03 13.91 11.65
CA LEU A 527 -2.78 13.14 11.73
C LEU A 527 -2.38 12.96 13.20
N ASP A 528 -3.00 12.01 13.88
CA ASP A 528 -2.67 11.65 15.27
C ASP A 528 -1.56 10.60 15.35
N GLY A 529 -0.90 10.55 16.51
CA GLY A 529 0.19 9.60 16.79
C GLY A 529 1.41 9.86 15.91
N GLU A 530 1.94 8.81 15.28
CA GLU A 530 3.11 8.86 14.41
C GLU A 530 2.76 8.97 12.91
N ARG A 531 1.50 9.30 12.60
CA ARG A 531 1.06 9.46 11.21
C ARG A 531 1.71 10.68 10.56
N ASN A 532 2.25 10.44 9.38
CA ASN A 532 2.74 11.47 8.48
C ASN A 532 1.69 11.75 7.40
N GLY A 533 1.80 12.93 6.77
CA GLY A 533 0.93 13.29 5.67
C GLY A 533 1.49 14.41 4.83
N LEU A 534 1.03 14.49 3.58
CA LEU A 534 1.48 15.45 2.58
C LEU A 534 0.26 16.01 1.84
N LYS A 535 0.26 17.31 1.61
CA LYS A 535 -0.58 17.98 0.60
C LYS A 535 0.31 18.61 -0.45
N VAL A 536 -0.03 18.38 -1.72
CA VAL A 536 0.64 18.97 -2.87
C VAL A 536 -0.35 19.87 -3.59
N TYR A 537 0.05 21.09 -3.91
CA TYR A 537 -0.77 22.11 -4.54
C TYR A 537 -0.32 22.29 -5.98
N GLY A 538 -1.23 22.11 -6.94
CA GLY A 538 -1.02 22.45 -8.34
C GLY A 538 -1.14 23.96 -8.57
N GLU A 539 -0.51 24.46 -9.63
CA GLU A 539 -0.73 25.84 -10.10
C GLU A 539 -2.16 26.04 -10.63
N ASP A 540 -2.86 24.96 -10.94
CA ASP A 540 -4.25 24.90 -11.41
C ASP A 540 -5.29 24.80 -10.28
N GLY A 541 -4.87 24.89 -9.01
CA GLY A 541 -5.76 24.84 -7.84
C GLY A 541 -6.13 23.44 -7.35
N ARG A 542 -5.76 22.37 -8.07
CA ARG A 542 -5.96 20.99 -7.59
C ARG A 542 -5.02 20.69 -6.43
N VAL A 543 -5.51 19.83 -5.51
CA VAL A 543 -4.73 19.37 -4.36
C VAL A 543 -4.71 17.85 -4.33
N TRP A 544 -3.50 17.30 -4.21
CA TRP A 544 -3.26 15.89 -3.97
C TRP A 544 -2.86 15.70 -2.51
N SER A 545 -3.31 14.62 -1.89
CA SER A 545 -2.94 14.33 -0.51
C SER A 545 -2.72 12.85 -0.25
N CYS A 546 -1.85 12.55 0.69
CA CYS A 546 -1.63 11.21 1.20
C CYS A 546 -1.29 11.21 2.67
N LYS A 547 -1.69 10.16 3.39
CA LYS A 547 -1.33 9.92 4.78
C LYS A 547 -0.91 8.46 4.98
N GLY A 548 -0.16 8.20 6.04
CA GLY A 548 0.29 6.87 6.43
C GLY A 548 1.24 6.93 7.64
N ARG A 549 1.71 5.79 8.13
CA ARG A 549 2.72 5.78 9.22
C ARG A 549 4.08 6.19 8.68
N GLY A 550 4.75 7.12 9.37
CA GLY A 550 6.03 7.69 8.94
C GLY A 550 7.28 6.84 9.20
N ALA A 551 7.15 5.81 10.02
CA ALA A 551 8.25 4.95 10.46
C ALA A 551 7.75 3.55 10.88
N GLY A 552 8.68 2.70 11.29
CA GLY A 552 8.41 1.36 11.80
C GLY A 552 8.77 0.27 10.79
N ARG A 553 8.98 -0.95 11.32
CA ARG A 553 9.44 -2.11 10.53
C ARG A 553 8.58 -2.34 9.29
N TRP A 554 7.29 -2.55 9.49
CA TRP A 554 6.38 -3.01 8.45
C TRP A 554 5.97 -1.92 7.48
N PRO A 555 5.63 -0.69 7.91
CA PRO A 555 5.36 0.41 6.97
C PRO A 555 6.53 0.65 6.00
N THR A 556 7.77 0.69 6.53
CA THR A 556 8.97 0.93 5.71
C THR A 556 9.30 -0.27 4.81
N THR A 557 9.19 -1.50 5.34
CA THR A 557 9.41 -2.73 4.55
C THR A 557 8.43 -2.81 3.38
N GLU A 558 7.14 -2.57 3.62
CA GLU A 558 6.12 -2.61 2.57
C GLU A 558 6.30 -1.49 1.55
N SER A 559 6.78 -0.32 1.94
CA SER A 559 7.14 0.74 0.98
C SER A 559 8.24 0.31 0.02
N VAL A 560 9.30 -0.35 0.51
CA VAL A 560 10.35 -0.91 -0.35
C VAL A 560 9.83 -2.07 -1.22
N LEU A 561 8.95 -2.93 -0.69
CA LEU A 561 8.33 -4.01 -1.48
C LEU A 561 7.37 -3.48 -2.55
N ALA A 562 6.70 -2.36 -2.29
CA ALA A 562 5.84 -1.72 -3.25
C ALA A 562 6.66 -1.03 -4.35
N ASP A 563 7.80 -0.42 -4.02
CA ASP A 563 8.80 0.06 -4.99
C ASP A 563 9.35 -1.09 -5.85
N LEU A 564 9.66 -2.25 -5.23
CA LEU A 564 10.02 -3.47 -5.94
C LEU A 564 8.91 -3.89 -6.93
N ALA A 565 7.65 -3.88 -6.50
CA ALA A 565 6.52 -4.23 -7.37
C ALA A 565 6.37 -3.25 -8.55
N ASP A 566 6.61 -1.96 -8.36
CA ASP A 566 6.63 -0.97 -9.45
C ASP A 566 7.76 -1.22 -10.45
N ILE A 567 8.97 -1.51 -9.95
CA ILE A 567 10.12 -1.88 -10.80
C ILE A 567 9.78 -3.12 -11.63
N VAL A 568 9.25 -4.16 -11.00
CA VAL A 568 8.84 -5.41 -11.67
C VAL A 568 7.80 -5.12 -12.77
N ARG A 569 6.76 -4.35 -12.47
CA ARG A 569 5.75 -3.94 -13.46
C ARG A 569 6.38 -3.21 -14.65
N ALA A 570 7.28 -2.27 -14.38
CA ALA A 570 7.96 -1.51 -15.43
C ALA A 570 8.88 -2.40 -16.30
N ARG A 571 9.51 -3.42 -15.71
CA ARG A 571 10.31 -4.41 -16.45
C ARG A 571 9.43 -5.25 -17.38
N HIS A 572 8.29 -5.75 -16.91
CA HIS A 572 7.35 -6.51 -17.76
C HIS A 572 6.79 -5.65 -18.90
N ALA A 573 6.42 -4.39 -18.62
CA ALA A 573 5.95 -3.47 -19.64
C ALA A 573 7.00 -3.25 -20.75
N SER A 574 8.29 -3.13 -20.40
CA SER A 574 9.36 -3.00 -21.40
C SER A 574 9.57 -4.25 -22.25
N LEU A 575 9.29 -5.44 -21.72
CA LEU A 575 9.41 -6.70 -22.46
C LEU A 575 8.23 -6.94 -23.42
N GLY A 576 7.04 -6.43 -23.09
CA GLY A 576 5.82 -6.57 -23.90
C GLY A 576 5.73 -5.67 -25.14
N HIS A 577 6.71 -4.78 -25.34
CA HIS A 577 6.84 -3.92 -26.53
C HIS A 577 7.73 -4.52 -27.63
N HIS A 578 8.06 -5.81 -27.56
CA HIS A 578 8.83 -6.54 -28.57
C HIS A 578 8.01 -7.63 -29.26
#